data_AF-A0A9E1SSY6-F1
#
_entry.id   AF-A0A9E1SSY6-F1
#
_cell.length_a   1.000
_cell.length_b   1.000
_cell.length_c   1.000
_cell.angle_alpha   90.00
_cell.angle_beta   90.00
_cell.angle_gamma   90.00
#
_symmetry.space_group_name_H-M   'P 1'
#
loop_
_entity.id
_entity.type
_entity.pdbx_description
1 polymer ?
#
loop_
_entity_poly.entity_id
_entity_poly.type
_entity_poly.pdbx_seq_one_letter_code
_entity_poly.pdbx_strand_id
1 'polypeptide(L)' 'MTNLTKRTIDALKPEKSYYRIWDNSITGFGIKVTPAGSKIYFVKYRIDGIQRWYT' A
#
# COMPACT_ATOMS: atom_id res chain seq x y z
N MET A 1 -12.77 -6.25 4.16
CA MET A 1 -11.48 -5.65 4.54
C MET A 1 -10.43 -6.74 4.47
N THR A 2 -9.39 -6.55 3.65
CA THR A 2 -8.48 -7.63 3.20
C THR A 2 -7.11 -7.49 3.86
N ASN A 3 -6.58 -8.55 4.46
CA ASN A 3 -5.19 -8.56 4.94
C ASN A 3 -4.25 -8.74 3.75
N LEU A 4 -3.13 -8.01 3.75
CA LEU A 4 -2.11 -8.11 2.71
C LEU A 4 -1.29 -9.39 2.93
N THR A 5 -1.71 -10.44 2.22
CA THR A 5 -0.95 -11.68 2.07
C THR A 5 -0.20 -11.70 0.74
N LYS A 6 0.84 -12.52 0.62
CA LYS A 6 1.53 -12.74 -0.66
C LYS A 6 0.55 -13.07 -1.78
N ARG A 7 -0.40 -13.97 -1.53
CA ARG A 7 -1.43 -14.37 -2.51
C ARG A 7 -2.28 -13.19 -2.98
N THR A 8 -2.75 -12.35 -2.07
CA THR A 8 -3.55 -11.17 -2.43
C THR A 8 -2.71 -10.14 -3.18
N ILE A 9 -1.45 -9.96 -2.79
CA ILE A 9 -0.51 -9.03 -3.44
C ILE A 9 -0.21 -9.49 -4.86
N ASP A 10 0.05 -10.78 -5.07
CA ASP A 10 0.34 -11.36 -6.39
C ASP A 10 -0.85 -11.17 -7.35
N ALA A 11 -2.08 -11.28 -6.85
CA ALA A 11 -3.31 -11.10 -7.64
C ALA A 11 -3.59 -9.64 -8.04
N LEU A 12 -2.90 -8.64 -7.46
CA LEU A 12 -3.11 -7.23 -7.79
C LEU A 12 -2.69 -6.92 -9.22
N LYS A 13 -3.58 -6.23 -9.95
CA LYS A 13 -3.37 -5.82 -11.35
C LYS A 13 -3.18 -4.30 -11.47
N PRO A 14 -2.35 -3.82 -12.41
CA PRO A 14 -2.25 -2.39 -12.68
C PRO A 14 -3.59 -1.81 -13.17
N GLU A 15 -3.85 -0.55 -12.85
CA GLU A 15 -5.00 0.20 -13.36
C GLU A 15 -4.54 1.48 -14.09
N LYS A 16 -5.47 2.24 -14.67
CA LYS A 16 -5.17 3.49 -15.39
C LYS A 16 -4.50 4.54 -14.49
N SER A 17 -4.83 4.52 -13.20
CA SER A 17 -4.23 5.36 -12.17
C SER A 17 -3.62 4.47 -11.08
N TYR A 18 -2.71 5.04 -10.29
CA TYR A 18 -2.21 4.32 -9.12
C TYR A 18 -3.33 4.16 -8.10
N TYR A 19 -3.34 3.03 -7.39
CA TYR A 19 -4.22 2.81 -6.25
C TYR A 19 -3.43 2.25 -5.06
N ARG A 20 -4.05 2.31 -3.88
CA ARG A 20 -3.45 1.86 -2.62
C ARG A 20 -4.39 0.89 -1.93
N ILE A 21 -3.82 -0.17 -1.37
CA ILE A 21 -4.53 -1.12 -0.52
C ILE A 21 -3.86 -1.07 0.85
N TRP A 22 -4.67 -0.87 1.89
CA TRP A 22 -4.24 -0.87 3.28
C TRP A 22 -4.30 -2.28 3.86
N ASP A 23 -3.33 -2.60 4.70
CA ASP A 23 -3.44 -3.77 5.57
C ASP A 23 -4.33 -3.46 6.77
N ASN A 24 -5.11 -4.42 7.26
CA ASN A 24 -5.97 -4.21 8.44
C ASN A 24 -5.29 -4.62 9.75
N SER A 25 -4.23 -5.41 9.71
CA SER A 25 -3.51 -5.86 10.90
C SER A 25 -2.43 -4.86 11.33
N ILE A 26 -1.85 -4.11 10.39
CA ILE A 26 -0.81 -3.12 10.64
C ILE A 26 -1.30 -1.72 10.22
N THR A 27 -1.62 -0.89 11.21
CA THR A 27 -2.04 0.50 10.99
C THR A 27 -0.97 1.27 10.20
N GLY A 28 -1.41 1.92 9.14
CA GLY A 28 -0.51 2.74 8.33
C GLY A 28 0.29 1.94 7.29
N PHE A 29 0.25 0.61 7.27
CA PHE A 29 0.93 -0.20 6.27
C PHE A 29 0.03 -0.47 5.06
N GLY A 30 0.63 -0.50 3.87
CA GLY A 30 -0.08 -0.81 2.65
C GLY A 30 0.83 -1.04 1.45
N ILE A 31 0.19 -1.25 0.29
CA ILE A 31 0.87 -1.40 -0.99
C ILE A 31 0.26 -0.47 -2.03
N LYS A 32 1.11 0.23 -2.78
CA LYS A 32 0.77 1.08 -3.93
C LYS A 32 1.02 0.28 -5.20
N VAL A 33 0.03 0.19 -6.07
CA VAL A 33 0.19 -0.38 -7.41
C VAL A 33 0.22 0.76 -8.41
N THR A 34 1.27 0.86 -9.21
CA THR A 34 1.40 1.89 -10.25
C THR A 34 0.75 1.42 -11.56
N PRO A 35 0.41 2.33 -12.49
CA PRO A 35 -0.04 1.94 -13.83
C PRO A 35 0.99 1.11 -14.60
N ALA A 36 2.29 1.29 -14.31
CA ALA A 36 3.38 0.48 -14.85
C ALA A 36 3.49 -0.92 -14.21
N GLY A 37 2.65 -1.22 -13.21
CA GLY A 37 2.61 -2.52 -12.52
C GLY A 37 3.62 -2.71 -11.41
N SER A 38 4.40 -1.69 -11.06
CA SER A 38 5.24 -1.74 -9.86
C SER A 38 4.35 -1.80 -8.61
N LYS A 39 4.69 -2.72 -7.71
CA LYS A 39 4.04 -2.88 -6.40
C LYS A 39 5.02 -2.39 -5.34
N ILE A 40 4.69 -1.28 -4.70
CA ILE A 40 5.57 -0.58 -3.76
C ILE A 40 4.91 -0.60 -2.38
N TYR A 41 5.56 -1.23 -1.40
CA TYR A 41 5.09 -1.17 -0.02
C TYR A 41 5.25 0.24 0.53
N PHE A 42 4.40 0.61 1.48
CA PHE A 42 4.54 1.88 2.16
C PHE A 42 4.08 1.81 3.60
N VAL A 43 4.62 2.71 4.42
CA VAL A 43 4.11 3.02 5.75
C VAL A 43 3.76 4.50 5.80
N LYS A 44 2.52 4.79 6.18
CA LYS A 44 2.01 6.11 6.50
C LYS A 44 2.00 6.27 8.02
N TYR A 45 2.79 7.21 8.51
CA TYR A 45 2.98 7.43 9.94
C TYR A 45 2.96 8.93 10.26
N ARG A 46 3.05 9.25 11.54
CA ARG A 46 3.21 10.63 12.02
C ARG A 46 4.45 10.74 12.88
N ILE A 47 5.14 11.86 12.75
CA ILE A 47 6.23 12.27 13.65
C ILE A 47 6.13 13.78 13.82
N ASP A 48 6.22 14.27 15.06
CA ASP A 48 6.06 15.68 15.41
C ASP A 48 4.76 16.30 14.87
N GLY A 49 3.66 15.52 14.89
CA GLY A 49 2.36 15.93 14.34
C GLY A 49 2.26 15.94 12.81
N ILE A 50 3.37 15.75 12.10
CA ILE A 50 3.44 15.79 10.63
C ILE A 50 3.21 14.38 10.07
N GLN A 51 2.30 14.28 9.10
CA GLN A 51 2.07 13.06 8.36
C GLN A 51 3.20 12.80 7.36
N ARG A 52 3.80 11.62 7.42
CA ARG A 52 4.88 11.19 6.52
C ARG A 52 4.54 9.86 5.86
N TRP A 53 5.22 9.61 4.74
CA TRP A 53 5.16 8.36 3.99
C TRP A 53 6.59 7.85 3.82
N TYR A 54 6.77 6.56 4.06
CA TYR A 54 7.99 5.82 3.75
C TYR A 54 7.63 4.74 2.73
N THR A 55 8.45 4.53 1.71
CA THR A 55 8.19 3.64 0.56
C THR A 55 9.42 2.86 0.18
#